data_AF-A0A7R9V7Y9-F1
#
_entry.id   AF-A0A7R9V7Y9-F1
#
_cell.length_a   1.000
_cell.length_b   1.000
_cell.length_c   1.000
_cell.angle_alpha   90.00
_cell.angle_beta   90.00
_cell.angle_gamma   90.00
#
_symmetry.space_group_name_H-M   'P 1'
#
loop_
_entity.id
_entity.type
_entity.pdbx_description
1 polymer ?
#
loop_
_entity_poly.entity_id
_entity_poly.type
_entity_poly.pdbx_seq_one_letter_code
_entity_poly.pdbx_strand_id
1 'polypeptide(L)'
;VIAISWVALTAPYTTVVTLAYSCSQSSTCCPHGPYFRPYFRPYIRHTRLPQVEFGANQVILTRTTECLNRLPDVIRNSNAMRLSVPQAKGLEFNDVFLVDFFEDSPVSSEWRVLNTFLERVRVAQGRDGGGDGGAGGAPGVSHRHHRYVTVEVPVTRSERGDLRPLPFDPAQHTALQEEFKHLYTAITRAKNNVVIFDRSASKRAPFYHLLRSLGLARVVTTSLLEDGADAVKYGLTEQATSSAQEWAKRAHNLEVHGAYSMARKAYLQAGDPVRAAAAEAQHLRTEAAKSESTSERRVLLADAAAAFLAALAGAAEAEAAEAGSKRAAEGAGGEDDDVGGTARVA
;
A
#
# COMPACT_ATOMS: atom_id res chain seq x y z
N VAL A 1 -3.23 7.71 28.98
CA VAL A 1 -2.88 6.30 28.68
C VAL A 1 -3.87 5.83 27.63
N ILE A 2 -3.55 6.01 26.35
CA ILE A 2 -4.40 5.50 25.27
C ILE A 2 -4.26 3.99 25.34
N ALA A 3 -5.26 3.33 25.92
CA ALA A 3 -5.48 1.91 25.78
C ALA A 3 -5.75 1.64 24.30
N ILE A 4 -4.68 1.59 23.50
CA ILE A 4 -4.72 0.89 22.22
C ILE A 4 -4.92 -0.56 22.61
N SER A 5 -6.17 -0.96 22.73
CA SER A 5 -6.53 -2.37 22.74
C SER A 5 -6.09 -2.88 21.38
N TRP A 6 -4.93 -3.54 21.32
CA TRP A 6 -4.31 -4.17 20.13
C TRP A 6 -5.14 -5.38 19.63
N VAL A 7 -6.47 -5.27 19.67
CA VAL A 7 -7.44 -6.28 19.22
C VAL A 7 -7.47 -6.39 17.69
N ALA A 8 -6.89 -5.42 16.97
CA ALA A 8 -6.81 -5.45 15.51
C ALA A 8 -5.77 -6.44 14.95
N LEU A 9 -4.85 -6.98 15.75
CA LEU A 9 -3.99 -8.12 15.34
C LEU A 9 -4.62 -9.49 15.65
N THR A 10 -5.85 -9.51 16.20
CA THR A 10 -6.62 -10.73 16.45
C THR A 10 -7.88 -10.85 15.59
N ALA A 11 -8.04 -10.01 14.56
CA ALA A 11 -8.98 -10.33 13.50
C ALA A 11 -8.50 -11.64 12.82
N PRO A 12 -9.39 -12.53 12.36
CA PRO A 12 -9.00 -13.84 11.79
C PRO A 12 -8.16 -13.76 10.50
N TYR A 13 -7.75 -12.56 10.07
CA TYR A 13 -6.85 -12.33 8.97
C TYR A 13 -5.44 -12.10 9.52
N THR A 14 -4.55 -13.05 9.25
CA THR A 14 -3.15 -13.05 9.67
C THR A 14 -2.38 -12.01 8.86
N THR A 15 -2.54 -10.71 9.17
CA THR A 15 -1.82 -9.66 8.44
C THR A 15 -0.32 -9.82 8.65
N VAL A 16 0.42 -10.19 7.60
CA VAL A 16 1.86 -10.41 7.69
C VAL A 16 2.59 -9.08 7.58
N VAL A 17 3.32 -8.71 8.61
CA VAL A 17 4.21 -7.54 8.57
C VAL A 17 5.60 -7.96 8.11
N THR A 18 6.08 -7.29 7.07
CA THR A 18 7.40 -7.54 6.46
C THR A 18 8.23 -6.27 6.54
N LEU A 19 9.42 -6.35 7.15
CA LEU A 19 10.34 -5.23 7.30
C LEU A 19 11.46 -5.35 6.29
N ALA A 20 11.59 -4.35 5.41
CA ALA A 20 12.64 -4.28 4.40
C ALA A 20 13.76 -3.32 4.84
N TYR A 21 15.01 -3.78 4.82
CA TYR A 21 16.19 -3.01 5.28
C TYR A 21 17.11 -2.63 4.13
N SER A 22 17.39 -1.34 3.95
CA SER A 22 18.41 -0.91 2.99
C SER A 22 19.78 -1.47 3.40
N CYS A 23 20.43 -2.23 2.52
CA CYS A 23 21.75 -2.84 2.76
C CYS A 23 22.81 -1.74 2.88
N SER A 24 23.39 -1.59 4.08
CA SER A 24 24.46 -0.62 4.36
C SER A 24 25.81 -1.27 4.69
N GLN A 25 26.03 -2.55 4.41
CA GLN A 25 27.34 -3.16 4.67
C GLN A 25 28.34 -2.81 3.56
N SER A 26 29.20 -1.86 3.89
CA SER A 26 30.43 -1.50 3.22
C SER A 26 31.46 -2.63 3.31
N SER A 27 31.64 -3.36 2.21
CA SER A 27 32.89 -4.08 1.90
C SER A 27 33.35 -3.65 0.50
N THR A 28 34.08 -2.53 0.47
CA THR A 28 35.19 -2.16 -0.43
C THR A 28 35.13 -2.34 -1.96
N CYS A 29 33.99 -2.50 -2.62
CA CYS A 29 33.98 -2.64 -4.09
C CYS A 29 32.85 -1.87 -4.82
N CYS A 30 32.58 -0.59 -4.53
CA CYS A 30 31.65 0.20 -5.36
C CYS A 30 32.02 1.71 -5.35
N PRO A 31 32.35 2.33 -6.51
CA PRO A 31 32.79 3.73 -6.58
C PRO A 31 31.66 4.79 -6.61
N HIS A 32 30.41 4.46 -6.26
CA HIS A 32 29.30 5.43 -6.23
C HIS A 32 28.52 5.33 -4.92
N GLY A 33 28.35 6.48 -4.26
CA GLY A 33 27.89 6.66 -2.86
C GLY A 33 26.46 6.19 -2.52
N PRO A 34 25.91 6.64 -1.37
CA PRO A 34 24.71 6.08 -0.73
C PRO A 34 23.43 6.58 -1.41
N TYR A 35 23.24 6.23 -2.67
CA TYR A 35 21.98 6.42 -3.36
C TYR A 35 21.08 5.23 -3.10
N PHE A 36 19.77 5.50 -3.10
CA PHE A 36 18.70 4.53 -3.25
C PHE A 36 19.16 3.43 -4.22
N ARG A 37 19.65 2.30 -3.70
CA ARG A 37 19.69 1.08 -4.49
C ARG A 37 18.23 0.68 -4.51
N PRO A 38 17.51 0.90 -5.63
CA PRO A 38 16.24 0.26 -5.70
C PRO A 38 16.52 -1.22 -5.43
N TYR A 39 15.61 -1.85 -4.71
CA TYR A 39 15.39 -3.29 -4.69
C TYR A 39 15.09 -3.82 -6.13
N PHE A 40 15.33 -3.01 -7.16
CA PHE A 40 15.02 -3.15 -8.57
C PHE A 40 16.32 -2.87 -9.35
N ARG A 41 17.39 -3.64 -9.15
CA ARG A 41 18.51 -3.67 -10.09
C ARG A 41 18.84 -5.10 -10.48
N PRO A 42 18.47 -5.55 -11.69
CA PRO A 42 19.01 -6.77 -12.25
C PRO A 42 20.43 -6.52 -12.78
N TYR A 43 21.17 -7.61 -12.84
CA TYR A 43 22.45 -7.76 -13.51
C TYR A 43 22.44 -7.09 -14.89
N ILE A 44 23.46 -6.28 -15.18
CA ILE A 44 23.68 -5.68 -16.51
C ILE A 44 24.02 -6.79 -17.50
N ARG A 45 23.05 -7.18 -18.34
CA ARG A 45 23.25 -7.48 -19.77
C ARG A 45 21.98 -7.07 -20.52
N HIS A 46 22.15 -6.17 -21.48
CA HIS A 46 21.17 -5.63 -22.42
C HIS A 46 19.84 -6.38 -22.59
N THR A 47 18.81 -5.98 -21.86
CA THR A 47 17.39 -6.09 -22.21
C THR A 47 16.61 -5.02 -21.43
N ARG A 48 15.52 -4.49 -22.00
CA ARG A 48 14.67 -3.46 -21.39
C ARG A 48 14.29 -3.86 -19.96
N LEU A 49 14.25 -2.90 -19.04
CA LEU A 49 13.80 -3.15 -17.66
C LEU A 49 12.42 -3.80 -17.71
N PRO A 50 12.21 -4.94 -17.05
CA PRO A 50 10.88 -5.44 -16.86
C PRO A 50 10.11 -4.47 -15.97
N GLN A 51 9.02 -3.95 -16.51
CA GLN A 51 8.14 -3.02 -15.81
C GLN A 51 7.41 -3.83 -14.72
N VAL A 52 7.72 -3.58 -13.45
CA VAL A 52 7.01 -4.22 -12.34
C VAL A 52 5.56 -3.73 -12.35
N GLU A 53 4.63 -4.66 -12.50
CA GLU A 53 3.20 -4.37 -12.52
C GLU A 53 2.60 -4.60 -11.14
N PHE A 54 1.94 -3.57 -10.63
CA PHE A 54 1.18 -3.66 -9.39
C PHE A 54 -0.25 -4.09 -9.69
N GLY A 55 -0.81 -4.95 -8.84
CA GLY A 55 -2.19 -5.38 -8.95
C GLY A 55 -3.20 -4.32 -8.51
N ALA A 56 -4.46 -4.50 -8.91
CA ALA A 56 -5.55 -3.55 -8.64
C ALA A 56 -5.78 -3.29 -7.14
N ASN A 57 -5.47 -4.26 -6.28
CA ASN A 57 -5.67 -4.19 -4.83
C ASN A 57 -4.38 -3.94 -4.05
N GLN A 58 -3.34 -3.41 -4.70
CA GLN A 58 -2.06 -3.08 -4.09
C GLN A 58 -1.86 -1.57 -4.04
N VAL A 59 -1.20 -1.08 -2.99
CA VAL A 59 -0.95 0.35 -2.84
C VAL A 59 0.40 0.65 -2.22
N ILE A 60 1.03 1.71 -2.72
CA ILE A 60 2.16 2.36 -2.07
C ILE A 60 1.63 3.53 -1.25
N LEU A 61 1.82 3.46 0.06
CA LEU A 61 1.48 4.53 0.99
C LEU A 61 2.72 5.32 1.39
N THR A 62 2.65 6.63 1.22
CA THR A 62 3.59 7.57 1.84
C THR A 62 2.87 8.37 2.93
N ARG A 63 3.64 8.99 3.82
CA ARG A 63 3.07 9.75 4.93
C ARG A 63 2.18 10.91 4.46
N THR A 64 2.69 11.78 3.61
CA THR A 64 1.96 12.96 3.11
C THR A 64 1.91 12.97 1.58
N THR A 65 1.11 13.87 1.01
CA THR A 65 1.00 14.05 -0.44
C THR A 65 2.33 14.53 -1.05
N GLU A 66 3.08 15.37 -0.34
CA GLU A 66 4.40 15.86 -0.80
C GLU A 66 5.41 14.72 -0.91
N CYS A 67 5.30 13.70 -0.04
CA CYS A 67 6.16 12.53 -0.05
C CYS A 67 6.00 11.70 -1.33
N LEU A 68 4.81 11.71 -1.95
CA LEU A 68 4.56 11.00 -3.22
C LEU A 68 5.48 11.48 -4.34
N ASN A 69 5.80 12.78 -4.35
CA ASN A 69 6.69 13.37 -5.34
C ASN A 69 8.15 12.98 -5.12
N ARG A 70 8.54 12.54 -3.91
CA ARG A 70 9.89 12.07 -3.59
C ARG A 70 10.12 10.59 -3.89
N LEU A 71 9.08 9.86 -4.28
CA LEU A 71 9.21 8.47 -4.72
C LEU A 71 10.14 8.37 -5.94
N PRO A 72 10.96 7.33 -6.08
CA PRO A 72 11.82 7.13 -7.25
C PRO A 72 11.05 7.10 -8.58
N ASP A 73 11.69 7.54 -9.67
CA ASP A 73 11.10 7.56 -11.01
C ASP A 73 10.52 6.22 -11.45
N VAL A 74 11.20 5.11 -11.12
CA VAL A 74 10.74 3.75 -11.46
C VAL A 74 9.34 3.48 -10.87
N ILE A 75 9.09 3.93 -9.64
CA ILE A 75 7.78 3.81 -8.98
C ILE A 75 6.82 4.88 -9.50
N ARG A 76 7.31 6.09 -9.81
CA ARG A 76 6.44 7.15 -10.31
C ARG A 76 5.89 6.88 -11.70
N ASN A 77 6.66 6.16 -12.52
CA ASN A 77 6.35 5.82 -13.90
C ASN A 77 5.71 4.44 -14.04
N SER A 78 5.51 3.70 -12.94
CA SER A 78 4.77 2.44 -12.95
C SER A 78 3.24 2.63 -12.83
N ASN A 79 2.50 1.54 -13.01
CA ASN A 79 1.05 1.48 -12.81
C ASN A 79 0.63 1.43 -11.32
N ALA A 80 1.58 1.52 -10.38
CA ALA A 80 1.31 1.48 -8.95
C ALA A 80 0.33 2.55 -8.50
N MET A 81 -0.70 2.13 -7.76
CA MET A 81 -1.53 3.05 -7.00
C MET A 81 -0.69 3.63 -5.86
N ARG A 82 -0.58 4.95 -5.83
CA ARG A 82 0.25 5.69 -4.88
C ARG A 82 -0.62 6.70 -4.16
N LEU A 83 -0.59 6.66 -2.83
CA LEU A 83 -1.47 7.43 -1.98
C LEU A 83 -0.75 7.95 -0.75
N SER A 84 -1.13 9.14 -0.29
CA SER A 84 -0.82 9.54 1.08
C SER A 84 -1.74 8.79 2.06
N VAL A 85 -1.30 8.58 3.29
CA VAL A 85 -2.14 7.94 4.32
C VAL A 85 -3.48 8.68 4.52
N PRO A 86 -3.55 10.03 4.53
CA PRO A 86 -4.85 10.73 4.58
C PRO A 86 -5.77 10.39 3.40
N GLN A 87 -5.24 10.30 2.18
CA GLN A 87 -6.02 9.93 1.00
C GLN A 87 -6.49 8.47 1.01
N ALA A 88 -5.75 7.59 1.70
CA ALA A 88 -6.12 6.18 1.84
C ALA A 88 -7.22 5.93 2.89
N LYS A 89 -7.65 6.95 3.63
CA LYS A 89 -8.67 6.82 4.67
C LYS A 89 -9.99 6.32 4.09
N GLY A 90 -10.54 5.25 4.68
CA GLY A 90 -11.76 4.61 4.21
C GLY A 90 -11.56 3.64 3.03
N LEU A 91 -10.35 3.57 2.47
CA LEU A 91 -9.98 2.56 1.48
C LEU A 91 -9.32 1.36 2.15
N GLU A 92 -9.37 0.21 1.50
CA GLU A 92 -8.69 -1.01 1.93
C GLU A 92 -8.02 -1.68 0.74
N PHE A 93 -6.91 -2.37 1.01
CA PHE A 93 -6.04 -2.98 0.02
C PHE A 93 -5.61 -4.36 0.50
N ASN A 94 -5.32 -5.28 -0.43
CA ASN A 94 -4.77 -6.57 -0.06
C ASN A 94 -3.35 -6.38 0.49
N ASP A 95 -2.52 -5.63 -0.24
CA ASP A 95 -1.12 -5.39 0.09
C ASP A 95 -0.84 -3.88 0.19
N VAL A 96 -0.22 -3.48 1.29
CA VAL A 96 0.21 -2.10 1.55
C VAL A 96 1.72 -2.04 1.63
N PHE A 97 2.34 -1.24 0.77
CA PHE A 97 3.75 -0.89 0.82
C PHE A 97 3.91 0.48 1.47
N LEU A 98 4.26 0.51 2.76
CA LEU A 98 4.50 1.75 3.50
C LEU A 98 5.94 2.21 3.30
N VAL A 99 6.13 3.35 2.64
CA VAL A 99 7.44 3.87 2.25
C VAL A 99 7.79 5.12 3.04
N ASP A 100 8.98 5.09 3.67
CA ASP A 100 9.65 6.20 4.34
C ASP A 100 8.80 6.93 5.39
N PHE A 101 7.92 6.19 6.06
CA PHE A 101 7.02 6.77 7.06
C PHE A 101 7.77 7.41 8.24
N PHE A 102 8.81 6.77 8.75
CA PHE A 102 9.64 7.26 9.84
C PHE A 102 10.63 8.31 9.37
N GLU A 103 11.25 8.13 8.20
CA GLU A 103 12.11 9.17 7.59
C GLU A 103 11.35 10.50 7.46
N ASP A 104 10.13 10.44 6.94
CA ASP A 104 9.26 11.61 6.72
C ASP A 104 8.49 12.04 7.99
N SER A 105 8.67 11.34 9.12
CA SER A 105 8.07 11.72 10.40
C SER A 105 8.70 13.00 10.95
N PRO A 106 7.88 13.94 11.48
CA PRO A 106 8.38 15.15 12.15
C PRO A 106 9.04 14.84 13.50
N VAL A 107 8.83 13.63 14.06
CA VAL A 107 9.50 13.19 15.28
C VAL A 107 10.59 12.18 14.95
N SER A 108 11.56 12.03 15.85
CA SER A 108 12.75 11.21 15.63
C SER A 108 13.06 10.38 16.87
N SER A 109 13.82 10.94 17.82
CA SER A 109 14.22 10.26 19.05
C SER A 109 13.04 9.85 19.94
N GLU A 110 11.89 10.49 19.79
CA GLU A 110 10.65 10.23 20.52
C GLU A 110 10.13 8.80 20.31
N TRP A 111 10.40 8.20 19.14
CA TRP A 111 10.06 6.80 18.86
C TRP A 111 10.70 5.82 19.85
N ARG A 112 11.76 6.23 20.56
CA ARG A 112 12.45 5.44 21.61
C ARG A 112 11.56 5.09 22.80
N VAL A 113 10.41 5.75 22.97
CA VAL A 113 9.38 5.34 23.95
C VAL A 113 8.98 3.88 23.78
N LEU A 114 9.01 3.37 22.54
CA LEU A 114 8.73 1.96 22.24
C LEU A 114 9.71 1.00 22.92
N ASN A 115 10.97 1.39 23.12
CA ASN A 115 11.95 0.55 23.81
C ASN A 115 11.63 0.45 25.31
N THR A 116 11.19 1.54 25.94
CA THR A 116 10.69 1.51 27.32
C THR A 116 9.46 0.62 27.47
N PHE A 117 8.55 0.65 26.49
CA PHE A 117 7.43 -0.28 26.45
C PHE A 117 7.90 -1.74 26.35
N LEU A 118 8.82 -2.04 25.44
CA LEU A 118 9.35 -3.39 25.25
C LEU A 118 10.05 -3.94 26.50
N GLU A 119 10.81 -3.12 27.22
CA GLU A 119 11.41 -3.52 28.51
C GLU A 119 10.34 -3.92 29.54
N ARG A 120 9.25 -3.16 29.63
CA ARG A 120 8.13 -3.51 30.52
C ARG A 120 7.49 -4.84 30.16
N VAL A 121 7.35 -5.13 28.85
CA VAL A 121 6.84 -6.42 28.37
C VAL A 121 7.76 -7.57 28.78
N ARG A 122 9.08 -7.40 28.61
CA ARG A 122 10.08 -8.42 29.01
C ARG A 122 10.09 -8.67 30.52
N VAL A 123 10.03 -7.62 31.34
CA VAL A 123 9.98 -7.74 32.81
C VAL A 123 8.71 -8.45 33.26
N ALA A 124 7.56 -8.14 32.65
CA ALA A 124 6.30 -8.82 32.96
C ALA A 124 6.36 -10.32 32.65
N GLN A 125 6.95 -10.72 31.51
CA GLN A 125 7.13 -12.13 31.15
C GLN A 125 8.04 -12.89 32.13
N GLY A 126 9.12 -12.26 32.62
CA GLY A 126 10.05 -12.88 33.56
C GLY A 126 9.44 -13.16 34.93
N ARG A 127 8.42 -12.39 35.35
CA ARG A 127 7.72 -12.59 36.63
C ARG A 127 6.70 -13.73 36.60
N ASP A 128 6.08 -13.99 35.44
CA ASP A 128 5.13 -15.10 35.28
C ASP A 128 5.80 -16.47 35.09
N GLY A 129 7.13 -16.51 34.92
CA GLY A 129 7.93 -17.74 34.74
C GLY A 129 8.70 -18.21 35.98
N GLY A 130 8.72 -17.41 37.05
CA GLY A 130 9.39 -17.74 38.31
C GLY A 130 8.37 -17.83 39.45
N GLY A 131 7.82 -19.03 39.67
CA GLY A 131 7.04 -19.30 40.87
C GLY A 131 7.96 -19.31 42.09
N ASP A 132 7.83 -18.30 42.96
CA ASP A 132 7.99 -18.48 44.39
C ASP A 132 7.03 -17.54 45.15
N GLY A 133 6.38 -18.09 46.16
CA GLY A 133 5.28 -17.49 46.90
C GLY A 133 5.75 -16.33 47.78
N GLY A 134 5.34 -15.11 47.44
CA GLY A 134 5.56 -13.92 48.27
C GLY A 134 4.33 -13.02 48.28
N ALA A 135 3.51 -13.15 49.32
CA ALA A 135 2.35 -12.31 49.57
C ALA A 135 2.79 -10.85 49.84
N GLY A 136 2.21 -9.89 49.11
CA GLY A 136 2.22 -8.47 49.46
C GLY A 136 2.39 -7.52 48.27
N GLY A 137 1.30 -6.91 47.79
CA GLY A 137 1.40 -5.76 46.87
C GLY A 137 0.11 -5.40 46.14
N ALA A 138 -0.51 -4.30 46.60
CA ALA A 138 -1.45 -3.34 45.99
C ALA A 138 -2.35 -3.73 44.76
N PRO A 139 -3.59 -3.22 44.69
CA PRO A 139 -4.50 -3.48 43.58
C PRO A 139 -4.06 -2.71 42.31
N GLY A 140 -3.22 -3.35 41.50
CA GLY A 140 -2.79 -2.86 40.21
C GLY A 140 -3.77 -3.27 39.11
N VAL A 141 -4.24 -2.27 38.37
CA VAL A 141 -5.13 -2.36 37.20
C VAL A 141 -4.87 -3.59 36.33
N SER A 142 -5.85 -4.50 36.27
CA SER A 142 -5.84 -5.66 35.40
C SER A 142 -6.07 -5.22 33.94
N HIS A 143 -5.00 -4.78 33.28
CA HIS A 143 -4.99 -4.75 31.83
C HIS A 143 -4.76 -6.17 31.37
N ARG A 144 -5.72 -6.72 30.61
CA ARG A 144 -5.67 -8.07 30.04
C ARG A 144 -4.44 -8.14 29.12
N HIS A 145 -3.29 -8.53 29.69
CA HIS A 145 -2.02 -8.59 28.97
C HIS A 145 -2.15 -9.69 27.93
N HIS A 146 -2.31 -9.31 26.66
CA HIS A 146 -2.01 -10.21 25.56
C HIS A 146 -0.58 -10.70 25.80
N ARG A 147 -0.43 -12.01 26.00
CA ARG A 147 0.83 -12.64 26.37
C ARG A 147 1.69 -12.71 25.12
N TYR A 148 2.25 -11.56 24.72
CA TYR A 148 3.32 -11.53 23.74
C TYR A 148 4.42 -12.49 24.23
N VAL A 149 5.07 -13.19 23.31
CA VAL A 149 6.32 -13.93 23.60
C VAL A 149 7.43 -13.10 22.99
N THR A 150 8.38 -12.66 23.80
CA THR A 150 9.51 -11.90 23.24
C THR A 150 10.61 -12.84 22.79
N VAL A 151 11.31 -12.45 21.72
CA VAL A 151 12.49 -13.14 21.21
C VAL A 151 13.71 -12.25 21.37
N GLU A 152 14.88 -12.88 21.55
CA GLU A 152 16.15 -12.16 21.50
C GLU A 152 16.46 -11.77 20.06
N VAL A 153 16.75 -10.49 19.86
CA VAL A 153 17.00 -9.91 18.55
C VAL A 153 18.40 -9.32 18.54
N PRO A 154 19.30 -9.76 17.63
CA PRO A 154 20.62 -9.15 17.49
C PRO A 154 20.51 -7.67 17.15
N VAL A 155 21.13 -6.84 17.98
CA VAL A 155 21.22 -5.38 17.82
C VAL A 155 22.54 -5.02 17.14
N THR A 156 22.47 -4.28 16.04
CA THR A 156 23.68 -3.82 15.35
C THR A 156 24.34 -2.66 16.11
N ARG A 157 25.65 -2.43 15.90
CA ARG A 157 26.36 -1.28 16.52
C ARG A 157 25.73 0.05 16.15
N SER A 158 25.24 0.19 14.92
CA SER A 158 24.55 1.39 14.42
C SER A 158 23.24 1.70 15.13
N GLU A 159 22.55 0.70 15.69
CA GLU A 159 21.24 0.88 16.34
C GLU A 159 21.35 1.16 17.85
N ARG A 160 22.52 0.98 18.48
CA ARG A 160 22.65 1.01 19.96
C ARG A 160 22.18 2.33 20.59
N GLY A 161 22.45 3.46 19.94
CA GLY A 161 22.01 4.77 20.43
C GLY A 161 20.49 4.95 20.35
N ASP A 162 19.90 4.45 19.26
CA ASP A 162 18.48 4.55 18.92
C ASP A 162 17.62 3.54 19.68
N LEU A 163 18.22 2.50 20.26
CA LEU A 163 17.51 1.52 21.08
C LEU A 163 17.51 1.83 22.57
N ARG A 164 18.17 2.93 22.99
CA ARG A 164 18.14 3.35 24.39
C ARG A 164 16.69 3.66 24.81
N PRO A 165 16.23 3.21 25.98
CA PRO A 165 14.89 3.56 26.49
C PRO A 165 14.68 5.08 26.59
N LEU A 166 13.43 5.52 26.46
CA LEU A 166 13.01 6.90 26.67
C LEU A 166 11.68 6.87 27.45
N PRO A 167 11.62 7.40 28.69
CA PRO A 167 10.38 7.45 29.45
C PRO A 167 9.29 8.24 28.71
N PHE A 168 8.07 7.72 28.72
CA PHE A 168 6.93 8.43 28.13
C PHE A 168 6.47 9.58 29.03
N ASP A 169 6.54 10.79 28.49
CA ASP A 169 5.95 12.02 29.01
C ASP A 169 4.78 12.48 28.11
N PRO A 170 3.53 12.55 28.59
CA PRO A 170 2.39 13.00 27.80
C PRO A 170 2.51 14.43 27.24
N ALA A 171 3.11 15.35 27.98
CA ALA A 171 3.25 16.74 27.59
C ALA A 171 4.29 16.90 26.47
N GLN A 172 5.39 16.15 26.55
CA GLN A 172 6.47 16.21 25.55
C GLN A 172 6.19 15.36 24.31
N HIS A 173 5.40 14.28 24.43
CA HIS A 173 5.17 13.33 23.34
C HIS A 173 3.81 13.49 22.65
N THR A 174 3.23 14.69 22.63
CA THR A 174 1.95 14.92 21.91
C THR A 174 2.10 14.67 20.40
N ALA A 175 3.20 15.15 19.78
CA ALA A 175 3.46 14.90 18.36
C ALA A 175 3.57 13.39 18.06
N LEU A 176 4.27 12.63 18.92
CA LEU A 176 4.38 11.17 18.80
C LEU A 176 3.01 10.45 18.89
N GLN A 177 2.05 10.97 19.68
CA GLN A 177 0.71 10.40 19.72
C GLN A 177 -0.02 10.54 18.38
N GLU A 178 0.11 11.70 17.72
CA GLU A 178 -0.43 11.89 16.38
C GLU A 178 0.28 10.97 15.36
N GLU A 179 1.59 10.77 15.51
CA GLU A 179 2.33 9.80 14.68
C GLU A 179 1.81 8.38 14.82
N PHE A 180 1.50 7.93 16.04
CA PHE A 180 0.90 6.62 16.25
C PHE A 180 -0.46 6.48 15.60
N LYS A 181 -1.32 7.51 15.66
CA LYS A 181 -2.63 7.51 14.97
C LYS A 181 -2.46 7.44 13.45
N HIS A 182 -1.47 8.15 12.93
CA HIS A 182 -1.15 8.19 11.52
C HIS A 182 -0.62 6.83 11.04
N LEU A 183 0.33 6.24 11.76
CA LEU A 183 0.87 4.90 11.48
C LEU A 183 -0.21 3.82 11.57
N TYR A 184 -1.08 3.91 12.59
CA TYR A 184 -2.23 3.02 12.75
C TYR A 184 -3.17 3.08 11.53
N THR A 185 -3.46 4.29 11.05
CA THR A 185 -4.30 4.47 9.86
C THR A 185 -3.66 3.79 8.66
N ALA A 186 -2.34 3.94 8.46
CA ALA A 186 -1.59 3.33 7.36
C ALA A 186 -1.60 1.80 7.40
N ILE A 187 -1.23 1.21 8.55
CA ILE A 187 -1.13 -0.25 8.72
C ILE A 187 -2.49 -0.91 8.55
N THR A 188 -3.56 -0.31 9.07
CA THR A 188 -4.93 -0.84 8.98
C THR A 188 -5.54 -0.71 7.59
N ARG A 189 -4.85 -0.13 6.60
CA ARG A 189 -5.31 -0.17 5.21
C ARG A 189 -5.11 -1.54 4.56
N ALA A 190 -4.27 -2.41 5.14
CA ALA A 190 -3.98 -3.73 4.60
C ALA A 190 -4.94 -4.81 5.13
N LYS A 191 -5.43 -5.65 4.22
CA LYS A 191 -6.17 -6.88 4.52
C LYS A 191 -5.25 -8.06 4.76
N ASN A 192 -4.19 -8.17 3.96
CA ASN A 192 -3.34 -9.37 3.93
C ASN A 192 -1.90 -9.07 4.34
N ASN A 193 -1.25 -8.08 3.72
CA ASN A 193 0.17 -7.83 3.95
C ASN A 193 0.50 -6.35 4.13
N VAL A 194 1.40 -6.08 5.07
CA VAL A 194 2.05 -4.78 5.20
C VAL A 194 3.54 -4.96 4.99
N VAL A 195 4.08 -4.30 3.96
CA VAL A 195 5.52 -4.22 3.70
C VAL A 195 5.98 -2.82 4.08
N ILE A 196 6.85 -2.71 5.08
CA ILE A 196 7.40 -1.43 5.53
C ILE A 196 8.82 -1.32 5.00
N PHE A 197 9.06 -0.26 4.26
CA PHE A 197 10.40 0.17 3.84
C PHE A 197 10.64 1.58 4.35
N ASP A 198 11.75 1.78 5.05
CA ASP A 198 12.12 3.10 5.54
C ASP A 198 13.63 3.29 5.42
N ARG A 199 14.10 4.39 4.83
CA ARG A 199 15.53 4.62 4.63
C ARG A 199 16.28 5.03 5.89
N SER A 200 15.59 5.63 6.86
CA SER A 200 16.20 6.16 8.06
C SER A 200 16.53 5.05 9.04
N ALA A 201 17.78 4.59 9.07
CA ALA A 201 18.19 3.55 10.01
C ALA A 201 17.91 3.94 11.47
N SER A 202 18.18 5.19 11.84
CA SER A 202 17.97 5.70 13.19
C SER A 202 16.49 5.85 13.53
N LYS A 203 15.68 6.54 12.69
CA LYS A 203 14.25 6.76 13.01
C LYS A 203 13.42 5.48 12.97
N ARG A 204 13.74 4.52 12.07
CA ARG A 204 13.01 3.24 11.98
C ARG A 204 13.38 2.25 13.09
N ALA A 205 14.57 2.38 13.68
CA ALA A 205 15.13 1.38 14.60
C ALA A 205 14.21 1.04 15.79
N PRO A 206 13.62 2.00 16.53
CA PRO A 206 12.78 1.66 17.68
C PRO A 206 11.56 0.81 17.30
N PHE A 207 10.88 1.14 16.21
CA PHE A 207 9.69 0.41 15.77
C PHE A 207 10.03 -0.95 15.17
N TYR A 208 11.09 -1.02 14.36
CA TYR A 208 11.54 -2.29 13.77
C TYR A 208 12.02 -3.26 14.85
N HIS A 209 12.78 -2.76 15.83
CA HIS A 209 13.22 -3.55 16.98
C HIS A 209 12.04 -4.06 17.82
N LEU A 210 11.01 -3.24 18.04
CA LEU A 210 9.79 -3.65 18.71
C LEU A 210 9.12 -4.82 17.99
N LEU A 211 8.83 -4.68 16.69
CA LEU A 211 8.14 -5.71 15.92
C LEU A 211 8.93 -7.03 15.87
N ARG A 212 10.24 -6.95 15.64
CA ARG A 212 11.14 -8.12 15.67
C ARG A 212 11.13 -8.79 17.04
N SER A 213 11.25 -8.00 18.10
CA SER A 213 11.32 -8.52 19.48
C SER A 213 10.03 -9.17 19.93
N LEU A 214 8.89 -8.78 19.37
CA LEU A 214 7.59 -9.39 19.64
C LEU A 214 7.25 -10.55 18.68
N GLY A 215 8.15 -10.89 17.74
CA GLY A 215 7.88 -11.91 16.71
C GLY A 215 6.77 -11.53 15.73
N LEU A 216 6.43 -10.23 15.63
CA LEU A 216 5.31 -9.73 14.82
C LEU A 216 5.70 -9.44 13.36
N ALA A 217 6.99 -9.50 13.03
CA ALA A 217 7.44 -9.20 11.68
C ALA A 217 8.53 -10.15 11.18
N ARG A 218 8.42 -10.49 9.90
CA ARG A 218 9.50 -11.10 9.13
C ARG A 218 10.45 -10.01 8.65
N VAL A 219 11.75 -10.26 8.75
CA VAL A 219 12.79 -9.36 8.25
C VAL A 219 13.28 -9.83 6.90
N VAL A 220 13.39 -8.90 5.94
CA VAL A 220 13.96 -9.14 4.62
C VAL A 220 15.14 -8.19 4.43
N THR A 221 16.33 -8.78 4.29
CA THR A 221 17.59 -8.07 4.09
C THR A 221 18.03 -8.01 2.62
N THR A 222 17.55 -8.95 1.81
CA THR A 222 17.76 -9.00 0.35
C THR A 222 16.69 -8.22 -0.40
N SER A 223 16.85 -8.07 -1.71
CA SER A 223 15.76 -7.49 -2.48
C SER A 223 14.52 -8.39 -2.47
N LEU A 224 13.33 -7.82 -2.21
CA LEU A 224 12.04 -8.51 -2.39
C LEU A 224 11.86 -9.08 -3.82
N LEU A 225 12.61 -8.54 -4.79
CA LEU A 225 12.61 -8.99 -6.19
C LEU A 225 13.72 -10.00 -6.52
N GLU A 226 14.81 -10.03 -5.75
CA GLU A 226 15.90 -10.99 -5.97
C GLU A 226 15.54 -12.36 -5.40
N ASP A 227 14.86 -12.37 -4.25
CA ASP A 227 14.26 -13.56 -3.67
C ASP A 227 12.92 -13.81 -4.38
N GLY A 228 12.95 -14.37 -5.59
CA GLY A 228 11.77 -14.52 -6.46
C GLY A 228 10.51 -15.11 -5.79
N ALA A 229 10.64 -15.83 -4.67
CA ALA A 229 9.52 -16.26 -3.83
C ALA A 229 8.70 -15.09 -3.23
N ASP A 230 9.35 -14.01 -2.79
CA ASP A 230 8.69 -12.81 -2.28
C ASP A 230 8.06 -11.99 -3.41
N ALA A 231 8.75 -11.88 -4.56
CA ALA A 231 8.19 -11.24 -5.76
C ALA A 231 6.89 -11.91 -6.20
N VAL A 232 6.87 -13.25 -6.23
CA VAL A 232 5.66 -14.04 -6.54
C VAL A 232 4.60 -13.86 -5.46
N LYS A 233 4.96 -13.94 -4.18
CA LYS A 233 4.03 -13.79 -3.05
C LYS A 233 3.31 -12.44 -3.07
N TYR A 234 4.03 -11.36 -3.33
CA TYR A 234 3.49 -10.01 -3.38
C TYR A 234 3.05 -9.59 -4.79
N GLY A 235 3.00 -10.51 -5.76
CA GLY A 235 2.60 -10.20 -7.13
C GLY A 235 3.42 -9.10 -7.79
N LEU A 236 4.67 -8.89 -7.36
CA LEU A 236 5.61 -7.91 -7.93
C LEU A 236 6.33 -8.54 -9.12
N THR A 237 5.58 -9.00 -10.12
CA THR A 237 6.10 -9.71 -11.28
C THR A 237 6.01 -8.86 -12.55
N GLU A 238 6.66 -9.31 -13.63
CA GLU A 238 6.57 -8.65 -14.95
C GLU A 238 5.23 -8.90 -15.65
N GLN A 239 4.41 -9.81 -15.12
CA GLN A 239 3.10 -10.17 -15.65
C GLN A 239 2.00 -9.46 -14.87
N ALA A 240 0.92 -9.11 -15.58
CA ALA A 240 -0.28 -8.54 -14.99
C ALA A 240 -0.85 -9.46 -13.92
N THR A 241 -0.87 -8.98 -12.68
CA THR A 241 -1.39 -9.72 -11.52
C THR A 241 -2.86 -9.47 -11.26
N SER A 242 -3.52 -8.68 -12.11
CA SER A 242 -4.95 -8.39 -12.01
C SER A 242 -5.59 -8.30 -13.39
N SER A 243 -6.77 -8.89 -13.50
CA SER A 243 -7.62 -8.85 -14.68
C SER A 243 -8.25 -7.47 -14.90
N ALA A 244 -8.69 -7.20 -16.12
CA ALA A 244 -9.44 -5.99 -16.45
C ALA A 244 -10.71 -5.81 -15.58
N GLN A 245 -11.38 -6.92 -15.23
CA GLN A 245 -12.56 -6.91 -14.36
C GLN A 245 -12.23 -6.48 -12.92
N GLU A 246 -11.09 -6.93 -12.38
CA GLU A 246 -10.63 -6.51 -11.05
C GLU A 246 -10.27 -5.03 -11.02
N TRP A 247 -9.62 -4.53 -12.09
CA TRP A 247 -9.35 -3.11 -12.26
C TRP A 247 -10.64 -2.27 -12.37
N ALA A 248 -11.65 -2.74 -13.10
CA ALA A 248 -12.95 -2.06 -13.19
C ALA A 248 -13.65 -1.99 -11.82
N LYS A 249 -13.65 -3.10 -11.06
CA LYS A 249 -14.20 -3.14 -9.70
C LYS A 249 -13.46 -2.18 -8.77
N ARG A 250 -12.12 -2.14 -8.87
CA ARG A 250 -11.30 -1.20 -8.10
C ARG A 250 -11.60 0.25 -8.46
N ALA A 251 -11.72 0.56 -9.74
CA ALA A 251 -12.04 1.90 -10.24
C ALA A 251 -13.38 2.39 -9.69
N HIS A 252 -14.41 1.54 -9.75
CA HIS A 252 -15.71 1.86 -9.19
C HIS A 252 -15.66 2.12 -7.67
N ASN A 253 -14.92 1.29 -6.92
CA ASN A 253 -14.73 1.52 -5.49
C ASN A 253 -14.03 2.87 -5.20
N LEU A 254 -13.00 3.23 -5.97
CA LEU A 254 -12.32 4.52 -5.84
C LEU A 254 -13.25 5.70 -6.13
N GLU A 255 -14.07 5.57 -7.16
CA GLU A 255 -15.03 6.59 -7.58
C GLU A 255 -16.09 6.86 -6.50
N VAL A 256 -16.62 5.81 -5.88
CA VAL A 256 -17.56 5.92 -4.73
C VAL A 256 -16.94 6.69 -3.56
N HIS A 257 -15.61 6.60 -3.38
CA HIS A 257 -14.89 7.31 -2.32
C HIS A 257 -14.35 8.68 -2.77
N GLY A 258 -14.72 9.16 -3.96
CA GLY A 258 -14.29 10.46 -4.49
C GLY A 258 -12.83 10.53 -4.94
N ALA A 259 -12.14 9.39 -5.04
CA ALA A 259 -10.74 9.29 -5.47
C ALA A 259 -10.63 9.24 -7.01
N TYR A 260 -11.21 10.25 -7.68
CA TYR A 260 -11.44 10.26 -9.14
C TYR A 260 -10.17 10.16 -9.98
N SER A 261 -9.07 10.81 -9.57
CA SER A 261 -7.79 10.73 -10.30
C SER A 261 -7.22 9.31 -10.34
N MET A 262 -7.45 8.52 -9.30
CA MET A 262 -7.06 7.10 -9.26
C MET A 262 -8.08 6.22 -9.95
N ALA A 263 -9.38 6.52 -9.81
CA ALA A 263 -10.45 5.81 -10.51
C ALA A 263 -10.21 5.85 -12.03
N ARG A 264 -9.84 7.01 -12.57
CA ARG A 264 -9.42 7.14 -13.96
C ARG A 264 -8.30 6.18 -14.33
N LYS A 265 -7.19 6.17 -13.58
CA LYS A 265 -6.05 5.29 -13.85
C LYS A 265 -6.46 3.82 -13.84
N ALA A 266 -7.31 3.43 -12.87
CA ALA A 266 -7.84 2.07 -12.78
C ALA A 266 -8.78 1.72 -13.95
N TYR A 267 -9.63 2.63 -14.41
CA TYR A 267 -10.46 2.42 -15.61
C TYR A 267 -9.60 2.28 -16.88
N LEU A 268 -8.50 3.03 -17.00
CA LEU A 268 -7.54 2.84 -18.10
C LEU A 268 -6.90 1.45 -18.06
N GLN A 269 -6.51 0.95 -16.87
CA GLN A 269 -6.01 -0.42 -16.71
C GLN A 269 -7.08 -1.48 -16.99
N ALA A 270 -8.35 -1.16 -16.77
CA ALA A 270 -9.49 -2.00 -17.12
C ALA A 270 -9.82 -2.00 -18.62
N GLY A 271 -9.16 -1.16 -19.43
CA GLY A 271 -9.49 -0.97 -20.84
C GLY A 271 -10.82 -0.23 -21.07
N ASP A 272 -11.26 0.58 -20.11
CA ASP A 272 -12.52 1.34 -20.18
C ASP A 272 -12.23 2.86 -20.31
N PRO A 273 -11.94 3.35 -21.53
CA PRO A 273 -11.62 4.77 -21.75
C PRO A 273 -12.82 5.69 -21.49
N VAL A 274 -14.05 5.20 -21.65
CA VAL A 274 -15.28 5.95 -21.44
C VAL A 274 -15.43 6.32 -19.96
N ARG A 275 -15.36 5.34 -19.06
CA ARG A 275 -15.40 5.61 -17.61
C ARG A 275 -14.14 6.31 -17.12
N ALA A 276 -12.98 6.09 -17.76
CA ALA A 276 -11.78 6.85 -17.46
C ALA A 276 -11.96 8.36 -17.74
N ALA A 277 -12.57 8.72 -18.87
CA ALA A 277 -12.87 10.11 -19.21
C ALA A 277 -13.90 10.73 -18.25
N ALA A 278 -14.94 10.00 -17.88
CA ALA A 278 -15.91 10.45 -16.87
C ALA A 278 -15.25 10.69 -15.50
N ALA A 279 -14.36 9.79 -15.07
CA ALA A 279 -13.60 9.97 -13.83
C ALA A 279 -12.64 11.17 -13.90
N GLU A 280 -11.98 11.41 -15.03
CA GLU A 280 -11.16 12.61 -15.22
C GLU A 280 -11.99 13.89 -15.08
N ALA A 281 -13.18 13.90 -15.69
CA ALA A 281 -14.08 15.04 -15.62
C ALA A 281 -14.50 15.37 -14.18
N GLN A 282 -14.81 14.34 -13.38
CA GLN A 282 -15.09 14.52 -11.95
C GLN A 282 -13.86 14.99 -11.18
N HIS A 283 -12.67 14.45 -11.47
CA HIS A 283 -11.43 14.92 -10.85
C HIS A 283 -11.21 16.41 -11.11
N LEU A 284 -11.30 16.85 -12.35
CA LEU A 284 -11.14 18.26 -12.73
C LEU A 284 -12.18 19.16 -12.06
N ARG A 285 -13.43 18.70 -11.91
CA ARG A 285 -14.45 19.42 -11.12
C ARG A 285 -14.05 19.56 -9.65
N THR A 286 -13.54 18.50 -9.03
CA THR A 286 -13.09 18.57 -7.64
C THR A 286 -11.90 19.51 -7.44
N GLU A 287 -10.97 19.57 -8.41
CA GLU A 287 -9.85 20.51 -8.36
C GLU A 287 -10.32 21.94 -8.61
N ALA A 288 -11.25 22.16 -9.54
CA ALA A 288 -11.86 23.47 -9.78
C ALA A 288 -12.55 24.03 -8.53
N ALA A 289 -13.20 23.16 -7.75
CA ALA A 289 -13.84 23.55 -6.49
C ALA A 289 -12.84 23.97 -5.40
N LYS A 290 -11.59 23.46 -5.45
CA LYS A 290 -10.51 23.82 -4.51
C LYS A 290 -9.71 25.02 -4.98
N SER A 291 -9.66 25.29 -6.29
CA SER A 291 -8.90 26.40 -6.85
C SER A 291 -9.46 27.73 -6.35
N GLU A 292 -8.58 28.63 -5.88
CA GLU A 292 -8.94 29.98 -5.45
C GLU A 292 -9.08 30.94 -6.65
N SER A 293 -8.28 30.71 -7.69
CA SER A 293 -8.22 31.56 -8.89
C SER A 293 -9.42 31.35 -9.80
N THR A 294 -10.14 32.43 -10.11
CA THR A 294 -11.28 32.40 -11.05
C THR A 294 -10.87 31.97 -12.45
N SER A 295 -9.67 32.38 -12.90
CA SER A 295 -9.17 32.02 -14.23
C SER A 295 -8.86 30.52 -14.32
N GLU A 296 -8.14 29.98 -13.34
CA GLU A 296 -7.80 28.55 -13.27
C GLU A 296 -9.06 27.69 -13.12
N ARG A 297 -9.99 28.10 -12.24
CA ARG A 297 -11.29 27.45 -12.07
C ARG A 297 -12.07 27.35 -13.38
N ARG A 298 -12.08 28.41 -14.21
CA ARG A 298 -12.75 28.38 -15.52
C ARG A 298 -12.10 27.39 -16.48
N VAL A 299 -10.77 27.33 -16.50
CA VAL A 299 -10.02 26.37 -17.33
C VAL A 299 -10.35 24.94 -16.90
N LEU A 300 -10.24 24.63 -15.60
CA LEU A 300 -10.54 23.29 -15.08
C LEU A 300 -11.98 22.86 -15.35
N LEU A 301 -12.96 23.77 -15.26
CA LEU A 301 -14.36 23.48 -15.58
C LEU A 301 -14.58 23.25 -17.09
N ALA A 302 -13.87 23.99 -17.95
CA ALA A 302 -13.93 23.78 -19.39
C ALA A 302 -13.32 22.42 -19.77
N ASP A 303 -12.17 22.07 -19.20
CA ASP A 303 -11.52 20.77 -19.40
C ASP A 303 -12.40 19.63 -18.87
N ALA A 304 -13.06 19.82 -17.73
CA ALA A 304 -14.01 18.86 -17.20
C ALA A 304 -15.21 18.65 -18.16
N ALA A 305 -15.76 19.73 -18.72
CA ALA A 305 -16.84 19.64 -19.70
C ALA A 305 -16.41 18.88 -20.95
N ALA A 306 -15.20 19.15 -21.47
CA ALA A 306 -14.64 18.43 -22.60
C ALA A 306 -14.47 16.93 -22.30
N ALA A 307 -13.99 16.58 -21.11
CA ALA A 307 -13.85 15.19 -20.68
C ALA A 307 -15.20 14.46 -20.55
N PHE A 308 -16.26 15.12 -20.06
CA PHE A 308 -17.62 14.54 -20.06
C PHE A 308 -18.15 14.33 -21.47
N LEU A 309 -17.94 15.28 -22.38
CA LEU A 309 -18.37 15.14 -23.78
C LEU A 309 -17.64 13.98 -24.47
N ALA A 310 -16.34 13.81 -24.20
CA ALA A 310 -15.57 12.67 -24.70
C ALA A 310 -16.13 11.33 -24.16
N ALA A 311 -16.51 11.28 -22.89
CA ALA A 311 -17.13 10.09 -22.30
C ALA A 311 -18.49 9.78 -22.96
N LEU A 312 -19.34 10.79 -23.19
CA LEU A 312 -20.64 10.61 -23.86
C LEU A 312 -20.50 10.14 -25.30
N ALA A 313 -19.55 10.71 -26.06
CA ALA A 313 -19.28 10.30 -27.43
C ALA A 313 -18.80 8.84 -27.47
N GLY A 314 -17.83 8.48 -26.63
CA GLY A 314 -17.33 7.10 -26.57
C GLY A 314 -18.39 6.09 -26.12
N ALA A 315 -19.32 6.48 -25.23
CA ALA A 315 -20.44 5.63 -24.84
C ALA A 315 -21.38 5.36 -26.03
N ALA A 316 -21.72 6.39 -26.81
CA ALA A 316 -22.57 6.24 -27.99
C ALA A 316 -21.92 5.36 -29.07
N GLU A 317 -20.61 5.49 -29.27
CA GLU A 317 -19.85 4.63 -30.20
C GLU A 317 -19.85 3.16 -29.74
N ALA A 318 -19.67 2.91 -28.44
CA ALA A 318 -19.70 1.57 -27.87
C ALA A 318 -21.09 0.90 -28.01
N GLU A 319 -22.16 1.64 -27.74
CA GLU A 319 -23.54 1.17 -27.94
C GLU A 319 -23.82 0.83 -29.40
N ALA A 320 -23.36 1.67 -30.34
CA ALA A 320 -23.51 1.42 -31.77
C ALA A 320 -22.76 0.17 -32.23
N ALA A 321 -21.54 -0.06 -31.72
CA ALA A 321 -20.75 -1.25 -32.01
C ALA A 321 -21.40 -2.54 -31.48
N GLU A 322 -21.95 -2.51 -30.26
CA GLU A 322 -22.67 -3.64 -29.68
C GLU A 322 -23.94 -3.98 -30.48
N ALA A 323 -24.70 -2.97 -30.88
CA ALA A 323 -25.88 -3.15 -31.73
C ALA A 323 -25.52 -3.75 -33.11
N GLY A 324 -24.40 -3.33 -33.70
CA GLY A 324 -23.88 -3.91 -34.94
C GLY A 324 -23.48 -5.38 -34.81
N SER A 325 -22.80 -5.74 -33.71
CA SER A 325 -22.39 -7.12 -33.44
C SER A 325 -23.59 -8.06 -33.25
N LYS A 326 -24.64 -7.62 -32.52
CA LYS A 326 -25.88 -8.39 -32.34
C LYS A 326 -26.58 -8.65 -33.68
N ARG A 327 -26.69 -7.64 -34.54
CA ARG A 327 -27.25 -7.79 -35.89
C ARG A 327 -26.44 -8.75 -36.78
N ALA A 328 -25.11 -8.72 -36.69
CA ALA A 328 -24.24 -9.63 -37.43
C ALA A 328 -24.38 -11.09 -36.95
N ALA A 329 -24.54 -11.31 -35.64
CA ALA A 329 -24.76 -12.63 -35.06
C ALA A 329 -26.13 -13.22 -35.43
N GLU A 330 -27.18 -12.39 -35.49
CA GLU A 330 -28.52 -12.81 -35.92
C GLU A 330 -28.59 -13.11 -37.43
N GLY A 331 -27.85 -12.38 -38.26
CA GLY A 331 -27.80 -12.60 -39.71
C GLY A 331 -27.04 -13.85 -40.15
N ALA A 332 -26.12 -14.38 -39.31
CA ALA A 332 -25.31 -15.57 -39.62
C ALA A 332 -25.98 -16.91 -39.21
N GLY A 333 -27.11 -16.88 -38.51
CA GLY A 333 -27.84 -18.07 -38.06
C GLY A 333 -29.02 -18.48 -38.96
N GLY A 334 -29.15 -17.91 -40.15
CA GLY A 334 -30.34 -18.03 -41.01
C GLY A 334 -30.18 -18.77 -42.35
N GLU A 335 -29.01 -19.33 -42.66
CA GLU A 335 -28.75 -20.07 -43.91
C GLU A 335 -28.26 -21.49 -43.60
N ASP A 336 -29.17 -22.39 -43.26
CA ASP A 336 -29.06 -23.84 -43.44
C ASP A 336 -30.43 -24.46 -43.12
N ASP A 337 -31.28 -24.63 -44.14
CA ASP A 337 -32.30 -25.71 -44.27
C ASP A 337 -33.32 -25.33 -45.36
N ASP A 338 -32.89 -25.20 -46.63
CA ASP A 338 -33.79 -25.49 -47.75
C ASP A 338 -33.00 -25.88 -49.01
N VAL A 339 -32.56 -27.15 -49.08
CA VAL A 339 -32.23 -27.78 -50.35
C VAL A 339 -32.82 -29.19 -50.40
N GLY A 340 -33.94 -29.32 -51.12
CA GLY A 340 -34.02 -30.37 -52.13
C GLY A 340 -35.10 -31.44 -51.96
N GLY A 341 -36.25 -31.20 -52.59
CA GLY A 341 -36.55 -31.94 -53.82
C GLY A 341 -37.19 -33.31 -53.69
N THR A 342 -38.49 -33.32 -53.92
CA THR A 342 -39.34 -34.45 -54.36
C THR A 342 -38.73 -35.31 -55.48
N ALA A 343 -38.86 -36.64 -55.37
CA ALA A 343 -39.06 -37.53 -56.53
C ALA A 343 -39.79 -38.82 -56.13
N ARG A 344 -40.93 -39.07 -56.79
CA ARG A 344 -41.70 -40.34 -56.81
C ARG A 344 -41.04 -41.36 -57.75
N VAL A 345 -41.52 -42.61 -57.63
CA VAL A 345 -41.50 -43.76 -58.57
C VAL A 345 -40.45 -44.84 -58.25
N ALA A 346 -40.86 -45.89 -57.53
CA ALA A 346 -41.27 -47.20 -58.07
C ALA A 346 -41.91 -48.04 -56.95
#